data_AF-A0A7G5F5Y0-F1
#
_entry.id   AF-A0A7G5F5Y0-F1
#
_cell.length_a   1.000
_cell.length_b   1.000
_cell.length_c   1.000
_cell.angle_alpha   90.00
_cell.angle_beta   90.00
_cell.angle_gamma   90.00
#
_symmetry.space_group_name_H-M   'P 1'
#
loop_
_entity.id
_entity.type
_entity.pdbx_description
1 polymer ?
#
loop_
_entity_poly.entity_id
_entity_poly.type
_entity_poly.pdbx_seq_one_letter_code
_entity_poly.pdbx_strand_id
1 'polypeptide(L)'
;MAANLQQPLNTLPQGAALSANGNTYILGQRYVSALGLECIELLRNRNYNQSQHGVTCKNGDTWYLVPQLEQASASNLLAVQ
;
A
#
# COMPACT_ATOMS: atom_id res chain seq x y z
N MET A 1 8.20 3.80 3.28
CA MET A 1 7.14 4.78 2.93
C MET A 1 7.54 6.14 3.49
N ALA A 2 7.17 7.26 2.86
CA ALA A 2 7.58 8.59 3.34
C ALA A 2 7.02 8.89 4.75
N ALA A 3 7.81 9.56 5.60
CA ALA A 3 7.49 9.77 7.01
C ALA A 3 6.15 10.52 7.23
N ASN A 4 5.83 11.44 6.32
CA ASN A 4 4.58 12.20 6.35
C ASN A 4 3.31 11.35 6.12
N LEU A 5 3.45 10.08 5.77
CA LEU A 5 2.33 9.16 5.54
C LEU A 5 2.11 8.18 6.69
N GLN A 6 3.09 8.04 7.59
CA GLN A 6 3.01 7.13 8.73
C GLN A 6 1.85 7.48 9.67
N GLN A 7 1.76 8.77 10.05
CA GLN A 7 0.76 9.23 11.00
C GLN A 7 -0.67 9.13 10.45
N PRO A 8 -0.98 9.59 9.21
CA PRO A 8 -2.30 9.37 8.62
C PRO A 8 -2.72 7.90 8.55
N LEU A 9 -1.81 6.98 8.28
CA LEU A 9 -2.13 5.54 8.24
C LEU A 9 -2.47 4.95 9.61
N ASN A 10 -2.05 5.56 10.71
CA ASN A 10 -2.45 5.13 12.06
C ASN A 10 -3.83 5.66 12.47
N THR A 11 -4.28 6.80 11.92
CA THR A 11 -5.44 7.53 12.45
C THR A 11 -6.64 7.58 11.50
N LEU A 12 -6.40 7.56 10.19
CA LEU A 12 -7.47 7.71 9.22
C LEU A 12 -8.32 6.44 9.10
N PRO A 13 -9.66 6.57 9.08
CA PRO A 13 -10.55 5.43 8.89
C PRO A 13 -10.54 4.95 7.43
N GLN A 14 -11.11 3.78 7.20
CA GLN A 14 -11.43 3.31 5.86
C GLN A 14 -12.30 4.34 5.12
N GLY A 15 -12.05 4.52 3.81
CA GLY A 15 -12.71 5.49 2.95
C GLY A 15 -12.07 6.88 2.97
N ALA A 16 -11.16 7.15 3.91
CA ALA A 16 -10.45 8.42 3.96
C ALA A 16 -9.48 8.59 2.77
N ALA A 17 -9.36 9.83 2.30
CA ALA A 17 -8.38 10.19 1.28
C ALA A 17 -7.01 10.54 1.91
N LEU A 18 -5.95 9.98 1.33
CA LEU A 18 -4.56 10.23 1.70
C LEU A 18 -3.79 10.71 0.46
N SER A 19 -3.20 11.90 0.54
CA SER A 19 -2.40 12.46 -0.56
C SER A 19 -0.90 12.32 -0.28
N ALA A 20 -0.18 11.76 -1.24
CA ALA A 20 1.24 11.41 -1.15
C ALA A 20 1.93 11.57 -2.51
N ASN A 21 3.04 12.32 -2.56
CA ASN A 21 3.88 12.45 -3.77
C ASN A 21 3.07 12.79 -5.04
N GLY A 22 2.15 13.75 -4.95
CA GLY A 22 1.29 14.18 -6.07
C GLY A 22 0.14 13.22 -6.40
N ASN A 23 -0.12 12.21 -5.57
CA ASN A 23 -1.12 11.19 -5.80
C ASN A 23 -2.11 11.11 -4.64
N THR A 24 -3.39 10.94 -4.94
CA THR A 24 -4.42 10.69 -3.93
C THR A 24 -4.80 9.21 -3.92
N TYR A 25 -4.81 8.63 -2.72
CA TYR A 25 -5.23 7.27 -2.43
C TYR A 25 -6.46 7.32 -1.53
N ILE A 26 -7.38 6.38 -1.72
CA ILE A 26 -8.46 6.10 -0.76
C ILE A 26 -8.03 4.90 0.06
N LEU A 27 -8.12 5.00 1.39
CA LEU A 27 -7.84 3.89 2.28
C LEU A 27 -8.95 2.84 2.13
N GLY A 28 -8.59 1.64 1.68
CA GLY A 28 -9.51 0.51 1.57
C GLY A 28 -9.59 -0.27 2.87
N GLN A 29 -9.73 -1.59 2.75
CA GLN A 29 -9.90 -2.46 3.91
C GLN A 29 -8.64 -2.49 4.78
N ARG A 30 -8.85 -2.53 6.10
CA ARG A 30 -7.82 -2.88 7.07
C ARG A 30 -7.93 -4.35 7.43
N TYR A 31 -6.82 -5.07 7.43
CA TYR A 31 -6.81 -6.50 7.72
C TYR A 31 -5.46 -6.95 8.29
N VAL A 32 -5.42 -8.15 8.87
CA VAL A 32 -4.17 -8.79 9.31
C VAL A 32 -3.74 -9.78 8.22
N SER A 33 -2.52 -9.63 7.72
CA SER A 33 -1.95 -10.54 6.71
C SER A 33 -1.65 -11.92 7.29
N ALA A 34 -1.39 -12.90 6.43
CA ALA A 34 -0.96 -14.24 6.84
C ALA A 34 0.33 -14.25 7.68
N LEU A 35 1.14 -13.19 7.58
CA LEU A 35 2.36 -13.01 8.39
C LEU A 35 2.09 -12.32 9.74
N GLY A 36 0.83 -12.05 10.09
CA GLY A 36 0.46 -11.41 11.34
C GLY A 36 0.63 -9.89 11.35
N LEU A 37 0.90 -9.26 10.20
CA LEU A 37 1.08 -7.81 10.10
C LEU A 37 -0.24 -7.10 9.80
N GLU A 38 -0.47 -5.96 10.45
CA GLU A 38 -1.58 -5.06 10.11
C GLU A 38 -1.33 -4.44 8.72
N CYS A 39 -2.31 -4.54 7.83
CA CYS A 39 -2.23 -4.05 6.47
C CYS A 39 -3.46 -3.23 6.09
N ILE A 40 -3.28 -2.32 5.13
CA ILE A 40 -4.31 -1.43 4.59
C ILE A 40 -4.19 -1.42 3.07
N GLU A 41 -5.31 -1.57 2.39
CA GLU A 41 -5.40 -1.36 0.94
C GLU A 41 -5.29 0.13 0.60
N LEU A 42 -4.56 0.43 -0.47
CA LEU A 42 -4.45 1.77 -1.05
C LEU A 42 -5.08 1.75 -2.43
N LEU A 43 -6.26 2.35 -2.54
CA LEU A 43 -7.05 2.39 -3.77
C LEU A 43 -6.79 3.70 -4.49
N ARG A 44 -6.22 3.64 -5.68
CA ARG A 44 -5.94 4.84 -6.47
C ARG A 44 -6.81 4.89 -7.71
N ASN A 45 -7.69 5.88 -7.77
CA ASN A 45 -8.47 6.16 -8.97
C ASN A 45 -7.58 6.91 -9.98
N ARG A 46 -7.20 6.24 -11.07
CA ARG A 46 -6.71 6.93 -12.28
C ARG A 46 -7.89 7.00 -13.25
N ASN A 47 -8.15 8.18 -13.80
CA ASN A 47 -9.22 8.47 -14.77
C ASN A 47 -9.14 7.72 -16.12
N TYR A 48 -8.37 6.63 -16.22
CA TYR A 48 -8.23 5.84 -17.44
C TYR A 48 -8.12 4.35 -17.06
N ASN A 49 -9.28 3.69 -16.92
CA ASN A 49 -9.52 2.24 -16.95
C ASN A 49 -8.67 1.29 -16.08
N GLN A 50 -7.79 1.79 -15.21
CA GLN A 50 -6.95 0.97 -14.34
C GLN A 50 -6.82 1.62 -12.97
N SER A 51 -7.64 1.17 -12.02
CA SER A 51 -7.41 1.41 -10.59
C SER A 51 -6.09 0.72 -10.22
N GLN A 52 -5.12 1.47 -9.70
CA GLN A 52 -3.92 0.85 -9.13
C GLN A 52 -4.23 0.47 -7.68
N HIS A 53 -4.14 -0.82 -7.39
CA HIS A 53 -4.30 -1.37 -6.05
C HIS A 53 -2.91 -1.56 -5.46
N GLY A 54 -2.65 -0.89 -4.35
CA GLY A 54 -1.46 -1.10 -3.53
C GLY A 54 -1.85 -1.61 -2.15
N VAL A 55 -0.89 -2.16 -1.43
CA VAL A 55 -1.06 -2.55 -0.03
C VAL A 55 0.08 -1.96 0.78
N THR A 56 -0.25 -1.41 1.95
CA THR A 56 0.74 -1.03 2.96
C THR A 56 0.59 -1.93 4.17
N CYS A 57 1.69 -2.37 4.75
CA CYS A 57 1.68 -3.14 5.99
C CYS A 57 2.56 -2.49 7.04
N LYS A 58 2.24 -2.72 8.32
CA LYS A 58 2.93 -2.17 9.47
C LYS A 58 3.90 -3.21 10.03
N ASN A 59 5.18 -2.85 10.14
CA ASN A 59 6.19 -3.60 10.85
C ASN A 59 6.71 -2.75 12.01
N GLY A 60 6.44 -3.18 13.25
CA GLY A 60 6.62 -2.34 14.44
C GLY A 60 5.79 -1.07 14.32
N ASP A 61 6.43 0.09 14.39
CA ASP A 61 5.77 1.39 14.25
C ASP A 61 5.80 1.96 12.83
N THR A 62 6.33 1.22 11.86
CA THR A 62 6.57 1.73 10.50
C THR A 62 5.72 1.02 9.46
N TRP A 63 4.96 1.80 8.71
CA TRP A 63 4.27 1.40 7.50
C TRP A 63 5.22 1.34 6.30
N TYR A 64 5.12 0.26 5.53
CA TYR A 64 5.86 0.06 4.29
C TYR A 64 4.94 -0.42 3.18
N LEU A 65 5.23 0.01 1.95
CA LEU A 65 4.48 -0.42 0.78
C LEU A 65 4.91 -1.85 0.45
N VAL A 66 3.94 -2.76 0.35
CA VAL A 66 4.18 -4.13 -0.11
C VAL A 66 4.39 -4.10 -1.63
N PRO A 67 5.56 -4.54 -2.13
CA PRO A 67 5.80 -4.64 -3.57
C PRO A 67 4.79 -5.59 -4.21
N GLN A 68 4.10 -5.14 -5.25
CA GLN A 68 3.18 -6.00 -6.01
C GLN A 68 4.00 -6.85 -6.98
N LEU A 69 3.90 -8.19 -6.86
CA LEU A 69 4.65 -9.14 -7.69
C LEU A 69 4.25 -9.06 -9.17
N GLU A 70 3.00 -8.70 -9.48
CA GLU A 70 2.50 -8.55 -10.84
C GLU A 70 3.13 -7.36 -11.60
N GLN A 71 3.79 -6.45 -10.89
CA GLN A 71 4.55 -5.32 -11.48
C GLN A 71 6.06 -5.58 -11.52
N ALA A 72 6.53 -6.69 -10.95
CA ALA A 72 7.88 -7.19 -11.18
C ALA A 72 7.86 -7.99 -12.48
N SER A 73 8.74 -7.64 -13.44
CA SER A 73 8.99 -8.55 -14.56
C SER A 73 9.34 -9.93 -14.00
N ALA A 74 8.86 -11.01 -14.61
CA ALA A 74 9.16 -12.37 -14.15
C ALA A 74 10.67 -12.62 -13.99
N SER A 75 11.50 -11.87 -14.72
CA SER A 75 12.96 -11.83 -14.60
C SER A 75 13.47 -11.39 -13.21
N ASN A 76 12.74 -10.55 -12.48
CA ASN A 76 13.08 -10.12 -11.11
C ASN A 76 12.58 -11.11 -10.04
N LEU A 77 11.75 -12.08 -10.42
CA LEU A 77 11.20 -13.11 -9.52
C LEU A 77 12.03 -14.39 -9.50
N LEU A 78 12.97 -14.53 -10.45
CA LEU A 78 13.95 -15.61 -10.44
C LEU A 78 15.09 -15.20 -9.50
N ALA A 79 15.00 -15.64 -8.25
CA ALA A 79 16.16 -15.66 -7.37
C ALA A 79 17.28 -16.44 -8.07
N VAL A 80 18.42 -15.78 -8.31
CA VAL A 80 19.65 -16.44 -8.73
C VAL A 80 19.97 -17.50 -7.67
N GLN A 81 19.94 -18.77 -8.08
CA GLN A 81 20.46 -19.89 -7.30
C GLN A 81 21.98 -19.79 -7.16
#